data_AF-A0A3E0NWE0-F1
#
_entry.id   AF-A0A3E0NWE0-F1
#
_cell.length_a   1.000
_cell.length_b   1.000
_cell.length_c   1.000
_cell.angle_alpha   90.00
_cell.angle_beta   90.00
_cell.angle_gamma   90.00
#
_symmetry.space_group_name_H-M   'P 1'
#
loop_
_entity.id
_entity.type
_entity.pdbx_description
1 polymer ?
#
loop_
_entity_poly.entity_id
_entity_poly.type
_entity_poly.pdbx_seq_one_letter_code
_entity_poly.pdbx_strand_id
1 'polypeptide(L)'
;MLAAVLYCGLALHPNLGGATASAQAVDSLLVRPINPALGERVAVWLRGVWPTSCTPRFTRAVEQRGGEILIYVSASAHDPPPSACTLVQTPYVVETTFEPEAAGWYDLEIYWVDSPFLPSLLTRGDVYVQQTPSVLLRPSAELSPSDPARALLFGTWPAGCAPRAGGVRTVSDRVVLRTVFDDSRCEPSQQQPFALLFDLPALDAGPWDLAWIDDLVDGDGVSSPVERFSLPLSVAPGRVETHLLDGAFEVRAAVRLAEGAPMRPARVASTGSEQSAFFYFLGPENLEIQVKVLDGCSLNGHFWVFGAANSDLEFSLRVRQVATGAERVYEHSGGSPAHAINDTTAFTGCGG
;
A
#
# COMPACT_ATOMS: atom_id res chain seq x y z
N MET A 1 9.48 40.12 -66.96
CA MET A 1 10.17 41.33 -66.47
C MET A 1 9.89 41.41 -64.97
N LEU A 2 10.76 40.82 -64.14
CA LEU A 2 11.68 41.51 -63.21
C LEU A 2 10.95 42.41 -62.19
N ALA A 3 10.86 41.99 -60.92
CA ALA A 3 11.71 42.41 -59.78
C ALA A 3 11.25 43.78 -59.20
N ALA A 4 11.23 44.11 -57.90
CA ALA A 4 11.93 43.60 -56.74
C ALA A 4 11.23 44.05 -55.42
N VAL A 5 11.64 43.38 -54.35
CA VAL A 5 11.47 43.65 -52.91
C VAL A 5 11.96 45.04 -52.50
N LEU A 6 11.31 45.70 -51.52
CA LEU A 6 12.04 46.46 -50.49
C LEU A 6 11.28 46.57 -49.15
N TYR A 7 12.08 46.62 -48.10
CA TYR A 7 11.85 46.34 -46.68
C TYR A 7 11.83 47.64 -45.86
N CYS A 8 11.19 47.58 -44.67
CA CYS A 8 11.48 48.29 -43.41
C CYS A 8 11.44 49.83 -43.27
N GLY A 9 10.90 50.26 -42.11
CA GLY A 9 11.36 51.44 -41.36
C GLY A 9 10.24 52.26 -40.69
N LEU A 10 9.71 51.86 -39.52
CA LEU A 10 10.08 52.27 -38.14
C LEU A 10 9.57 53.65 -37.67
N ALA A 11 8.81 53.62 -36.56
CA ALA A 11 8.92 54.42 -35.32
C ALA A 11 7.51 54.66 -34.72
N LEU A 12 7.03 53.89 -33.74
CA LEU A 12 7.28 54.01 -32.28
C LEU A 12 7.31 55.45 -31.75
N HIS A 13 6.26 55.81 -30.99
CA HIS A 13 6.37 56.50 -29.71
C HIS A 13 5.03 56.46 -28.91
N PRO A 14 5.02 56.72 -27.60
CA PRO A 14 4.79 55.66 -26.61
C PRO A 14 3.66 55.99 -25.60
N ASN A 15 3.39 55.05 -24.70
CA ASN A 15 2.82 55.27 -23.36
C ASN A 15 1.41 55.88 -23.26
N LEU A 16 0.41 55.02 -23.33
CA LEU A 16 -0.67 55.02 -22.35
C LEU A 16 -0.67 53.63 -21.68
N GLY A 17 -0.38 53.64 -20.38
CA GLY A 17 -0.07 52.47 -19.58
C GLY A 17 -1.28 51.58 -19.32
N GLY A 18 -1.06 50.29 -19.53
CA GLY A 18 -1.96 49.20 -19.20
C GLY A 18 -1.25 47.91 -19.56
N ALA A 19 -0.31 47.48 -18.71
CA ALA A 19 0.28 46.16 -18.81
C ALA A 19 -0.82 45.13 -18.52
N THR A 20 -1.54 44.71 -19.56
CA THR A 20 -2.36 43.52 -19.50
C THR A 20 -1.39 42.35 -19.54
N ALA A 21 -1.20 41.70 -18.39
CA ALA A 21 -0.56 40.40 -18.36
C ALA A 21 -1.51 39.43 -19.07
N SER A 22 -1.38 39.28 -20.39
CA SER A 22 -1.99 38.17 -21.10
C SER A 22 -1.32 36.90 -20.58
N ALA A 23 -2.12 35.97 -20.04
CA ALA A 23 -1.61 34.74 -19.43
C ALA A 23 -0.61 34.03 -20.36
N GLN A 24 0.60 33.79 -19.85
CA GLN A 24 1.64 33.08 -20.58
C GLN A 24 1.68 31.64 -20.07
N ALA A 25 1.44 30.71 -21.00
CA ALA A 25 1.64 29.25 -20.94
C ALA A 25 1.44 28.54 -19.58
N VAL A 26 0.36 27.79 -19.46
CA VAL A 26 0.34 26.61 -18.59
C VAL A 26 1.13 25.52 -19.32
N ASP A 27 2.24 25.07 -18.74
CA ASP A 27 3.06 24.01 -19.32
C ASP A 27 2.44 22.63 -19.05
N SER A 28 1.86 22.44 -17.87
CA SER A 28 1.15 21.21 -17.52
C SER A 28 0.03 21.42 -16.49
N LEU A 29 -1.04 20.64 -16.67
CA LEU A 29 -2.12 20.43 -15.72
C LEU A 29 -2.02 18.98 -15.24
N LEU A 30 -1.87 18.78 -13.94
CA LEU A 30 -1.80 17.45 -13.33
C LEU A 30 -2.97 17.28 -12.38
N VAL A 31 -3.67 16.16 -12.48
CA VAL A 31 -4.75 15.78 -11.56
C VAL A 31 -4.37 14.47 -10.88
N ARG A 32 -4.45 14.44 -9.54
CA ARG A 32 -4.14 13.26 -8.73
C ARG A 32 -5.16 13.08 -7.60
N PRO A 33 -5.46 11.85 -7.16
CA PRO A 33 -5.03 10.59 -7.77
C PRO A 33 -5.54 10.41 -9.21
N ILE A 34 -4.87 9.58 -10.01
CA ILE A 34 -5.44 9.10 -11.27
C ILE A 34 -6.57 8.13 -10.92
N ASN A 35 -7.79 8.40 -11.40
CA ASN A 35 -9.03 7.68 -11.09
C ASN A 35 -9.39 7.66 -9.58
N PRO A 36 -9.64 8.82 -8.96
CA PRO A 36 -10.04 8.90 -7.55
C PRO A 36 -11.32 8.10 -7.26
N ALA A 37 -11.43 7.52 -6.07
CA ALA A 37 -12.69 6.98 -5.57
C ALA A 37 -13.56 8.10 -4.96
N LEU A 38 -14.88 7.90 -4.92
CA LEU A 38 -15.80 8.79 -4.23
C LEU A 38 -15.41 8.88 -2.73
N GLY A 39 -15.21 10.10 -2.24
CA GLY A 39 -14.69 10.37 -0.88
C GLY A 39 -13.18 10.59 -0.81
N GLU A 40 -12.43 10.36 -1.90
CA GLU A 40 -11.04 10.79 -2.00
C GLU A 40 -10.94 12.26 -2.43
N ARG A 41 -10.02 12.99 -1.82
CA ARG A 41 -9.72 14.36 -2.22
C ARG A 41 -8.89 14.35 -3.51
N VAL A 42 -9.35 15.09 -4.51
CA VAL A 42 -8.65 15.29 -5.77
C VAL A 42 -7.85 16.57 -5.70
N ALA A 43 -6.56 16.47 -5.99
CA ALA A 43 -5.64 17.57 -6.08
C ALA A 43 -5.33 17.89 -7.56
N VAL A 44 -5.23 19.18 -7.84
CA VAL A 44 -4.99 19.74 -9.17
C VAL A 44 -3.78 20.66 -9.08
N TRP A 45 -2.75 20.36 -9.87
CA TRP A 45 -1.55 21.19 -9.98
C TRP A 45 -1.48 21.86 -11.34
N LEU A 46 -1.09 23.14 -11.33
CA LEU A 46 -0.67 23.85 -12.52
C LEU A 46 0.81 24.13 -12.41
N ARG A 47 1.54 23.81 -13.48
CA ARG A 47 2.95 24.17 -13.63
C ARG A 47 3.13 24.99 -14.90
N GLY A 48 4.06 25.92 -14.84
CA GLY A 48 4.40 26.75 -15.99
C GLY A 48 5.58 27.66 -15.69
N VAL A 49 5.81 28.62 -16.58
CA VAL A 49 6.67 29.77 -16.33
C VAL A 49 5.83 31.04 -16.27
N TRP A 50 6.20 31.95 -15.35
CA TRP A 50 5.46 33.19 -15.17
C TRP A 50 6.37 34.35 -14.76
N PRO A 51 6.02 35.61 -15.11
CA PRO A 51 6.59 36.82 -14.52
C PRO A 51 6.81 36.76 -13.00
N THR A 52 8.05 36.92 -12.54
CA THR A 52 8.44 36.71 -11.13
C THR A 52 7.67 37.57 -10.11
N SER A 53 7.19 38.75 -10.49
CA SER A 53 6.41 39.61 -9.58
C SER A 53 4.90 39.32 -9.55
N CYS A 54 4.43 38.31 -10.30
CA CYS A 54 3.01 37.99 -10.46
C CYS A 54 2.73 36.49 -10.41
N THR A 55 3.50 35.72 -9.64
CA THR A 55 3.37 34.25 -9.58
C THR A 55 1.91 33.85 -9.36
N PRO A 56 1.34 32.96 -10.20
CA PRO A 56 -0.05 32.54 -10.08
C PRO A 56 -0.32 31.97 -8.69
N ARG A 57 -1.55 32.14 -8.22
CA ARG A 57 -2.12 31.50 -7.03
C ARG A 57 -3.56 31.12 -7.32
N PHE A 58 -3.99 29.97 -6.81
CA PHE A 58 -5.41 29.66 -6.80
C PHE A 58 -6.12 30.61 -5.85
N THR A 59 -7.21 31.19 -6.33
CA THR A 59 -8.19 31.81 -5.44
C THR A 59 -8.91 30.68 -4.69
N ARG A 60 -9.38 30.91 -3.47
CA ARG A 60 -10.06 29.85 -2.67
C ARG A 60 -11.39 29.35 -3.27
N ALA A 61 -11.78 29.82 -4.46
CA ALA A 61 -13.00 29.43 -5.14
C ALA A 61 -12.70 28.24 -6.08
N VAL A 62 -12.90 27.02 -5.58
CA VAL A 62 -13.20 25.88 -6.45
C VAL A 62 -14.72 25.74 -6.44
N GLU A 63 -15.35 25.92 -7.60
CA GLU A 63 -16.79 25.74 -7.74
C GLU A 63 -17.06 24.41 -8.41
N GLN A 64 -17.94 23.63 -7.81
CA GLN A 64 -18.39 22.34 -8.34
C GLN A 64 -19.85 22.47 -8.77
N ARG A 65 -20.12 22.12 -10.03
CA ARG A 65 -21.44 22.21 -10.66
C ARG A 65 -21.75 20.89 -11.35
N GLY A 66 -22.16 19.90 -10.56
CA GLY A 66 -22.34 18.55 -11.08
C GLY A 66 -21.01 17.99 -11.59
N GLY A 67 -20.93 17.68 -12.89
CA GLY A 67 -19.71 17.18 -13.54
C GLY A 67 -18.72 18.27 -13.97
N GLU A 68 -18.90 19.53 -13.60
CA GLU A 68 -17.95 20.60 -13.94
C GLU A 68 -17.24 21.10 -12.67
N ILE A 69 -15.90 21.22 -12.74
CA ILE A 69 -15.04 21.81 -11.73
C ILE A 69 -14.43 23.08 -12.29
N LEU A 70 -14.88 24.24 -11.79
CA LEU A 70 -14.38 25.55 -12.18
C LEU A 70 -13.32 26.00 -11.17
N ILE A 71 -12.12 26.26 -11.64
CA ILE A 71 -10.97 26.64 -10.81
C ILE A 71 -10.47 28.01 -11.24
N TYR A 72 -10.44 28.97 -10.31
CA TYR A 72 -10.05 30.34 -10.61
C TYR A 72 -8.65 30.69 -10.09
N VAL A 73 -7.81 31.23 -10.97
CA VAL A 73 -6.39 31.57 -10.75
C VAL A 73 -6.17 33.07 -10.90
N SER A 74 -5.40 33.66 -9.98
CA SER A 74 -5.02 35.09 -9.97
C SER A 74 -3.51 35.25 -9.70
N ALA A 75 -2.91 36.32 -10.21
CA ALA A 75 -1.53 36.74 -9.97
C ALA A 75 -1.32 37.45 -8.62
N SER A 76 -2.38 37.89 -7.93
CA SER A 76 -2.25 38.83 -6.82
C SER A 76 -3.11 38.46 -5.61
N ALA A 77 -2.59 38.75 -4.42
CA ALA A 77 -3.37 38.76 -3.18
C ALA A 77 -4.23 40.04 -3.04
N HIS A 78 -4.09 41.00 -3.96
CA HIS A 78 -4.77 42.29 -3.98
C HIS A 78 -5.44 42.50 -5.34
N ASP A 79 -6.73 42.78 -5.28
CA ASP A 79 -7.55 43.20 -6.42
C ASP A 79 -7.61 44.75 -6.40
N PRO A 80 -7.14 45.47 -7.45
CA PRO A 80 -6.54 45.02 -8.70
C PRO A 80 -5.00 44.79 -8.61
N PRO A 81 -4.40 44.02 -9.55
CA PRO A 81 -2.96 43.78 -9.57
C PRO A 81 -2.15 45.08 -9.74
N PRO A 82 -1.02 45.25 -9.03
CA PRO A 82 -0.16 46.41 -9.21
C PRO A 82 0.36 46.45 -10.66
N SER A 83 0.30 47.63 -11.27
CA SER A 83 0.81 47.87 -12.62
C SER A 83 2.27 47.39 -12.74
N ALA A 84 2.48 46.44 -13.65
CA ALA A 84 3.76 45.84 -14.10
C ALA A 84 4.22 44.57 -13.38
N CYS A 85 3.74 43.43 -13.88
CA CYS A 85 4.50 42.19 -13.82
C CYS A 85 5.87 42.38 -14.50
N THR A 86 6.95 41.86 -13.93
CA THR A 86 8.30 41.93 -14.55
C THR A 86 8.38 41.05 -15.80
N LEU A 87 9.31 41.33 -16.71
CA LEU A 87 9.53 40.49 -17.90
C LEU A 87 10.32 39.20 -17.62
N VAL A 88 10.81 39.01 -16.39
CA VAL A 88 11.61 37.84 -16.01
C VAL A 88 10.67 36.66 -15.75
N GLN A 89 10.81 35.59 -16.54
CA GLN A 89 10.05 34.37 -16.41
C GLN A 89 10.70 33.46 -15.37
N THR A 90 9.90 32.98 -14.41
CA THR A 90 10.31 32.03 -13.37
C THR A 90 9.34 30.85 -13.33
N PRO A 91 9.81 29.61 -13.16
CA PRO A 91 8.94 28.46 -12.98
C PRO A 91 8.00 28.65 -11.78
N TYR A 92 6.74 28.24 -11.92
CA TYR A 92 5.77 28.19 -10.84
C TYR A 92 5.12 26.81 -10.76
N VAL A 93 4.72 26.45 -9.53
CA VAL A 93 3.86 25.31 -9.24
C VAL A 93 2.83 25.78 -8.22
N VAL A 94 1.56 25.60 -8.52
CA VAL A 94 0.45 25.85 -7.60
C VAL A 94 -0.44 24.64 -7.51
N GLU A 95 -1.09 24.45 -6.36
CA GLU A 95 -2.02 23.35 -6.10
C GLU A 95 -3.34 23.81 -5.48
N THR A 96 -4.42 23.14 -5.86
CA THR A 96 -5.73 23.24 -5.22
C THR A 96 -6.34 21.86 -5.09
N THR A 97 -7.41 21.73 -4.31
CA THR A 97 -8.09 20.45 -4.10
C THR A 97 -9.60 20.59 -4.13
N PHE A 98 -10.30 19.53 -4.52
CA PHE A 98 -11.74 19.39 -4.39
C PHE A 98 -12.13 17.97 -3.95
N GLU A 99 -13.34 17.81 -3.43
CA GLU A 99 -13.90 16.53 -3.02
C GLU A 99 -15.09 16.20 -3.93
N PRO A 100 -15.01 15.13 -4.76
CA PRO A 100 -16.10 14.78 -5.67
C PRO A 100 -17.42 14.49 -4.94
N GLU A 101 -18.54 14.95 -5.50
CA GLU A 101 -19.88 14.79 -4.92
C GLU A 101 -20.56 13.49 -5.38
N ALA A 102 -20.18 13.01 -6.57
CA ALA A 102 -20.66 11.77 -7.19
C ALA A 102 -19.56 11.13 -8.03
N ALA A 103 -19.72 9.86 -8.37
CA ALA A 103 -18.85 9.22 -9.36
C ALA A 103 -19.27 9.59 -10.79
N GLY A 104 -18.31 9.61 -11.70
CA GLY A 104 -18.49 9.98 -13.09
C GLY A 104 -17.34 10.84 -13.60
N TRP A 105 -17.50 11.34 -14.82
CA TRP A 105 -16.56 12.29 -15.41
C TRP A 105 -16.75 13.68 -14.81
N TYR A 106 -15.63 14.32 -14.51
CA TYR A 106 -15.55 15.73 -14.17
C TYR A 106 -14.70 16.45 -15.21
N ASP A 107 -15.26 17.48 -15.83
CA ASP A 107 -14.55 18.42 -16.69
C ASP A 107 -13.96 19.53 -15.80
N LEU A 108 -12.63 19.67 -15.84
CA LEU A 108 -11.93 20.74 -15.15
C LEU A 108 -11.72 21.91 -16.10
N GLU A 109 -12.22 23.09 -15.73
CA GLU A 109 -11.96 24.33 -16.45
C GLU A 109 -11.23 25.31 -15.53
N ILE A 110 -10.02 25.68 -15.95
CA ILE A 110 -9.15 26.57 -15.19
C ILE A 110 -9.24 27.96 -15.81
N TYR A 111 -9.68 28.95 -15.05
CA TYR A 111 -9.89 30.32 -15.48
C TYR A 111 -8.88 31.28 -14.84
N TRP A 112 -8.43 32.25 -15.62
CA TRP A 112 -7.70 33.42 -15.15
C TRP A 112 -8.67 34.56 -14.87
N VAL A 113 -8.64 35.11 -13.65
CA VAL A 113 -9.64 36.11 -13.21
C VAL A 113 -9.15 37.56 -13.23
N ASP A 114 -7.84 37.82 -13.39
CA ASP A 114 -7.30 39.19 -13.40
C ASP A 114 -7.48 39.88 -14.77
N SER A 115 -8.58 39.59 -15.47
CA SER A 115 -8.93 40.13 -16.76
C SER A 115 -9.99 41.24 -16.60
N PRO A 116 -9.85 42.39 -17.31
CA PRO A 116 -10.69 43.57 -17.11
C PRO A 116 -12.16 43.40 -17.52
N PHE A 117 -12.56 42.28 -18.13
CA PHE A 117 -13.90 42.10 -18.67
C PHE A 117 -14.57 40.81 -18.20
N LEU A 118 -13.92 39.65 -18.35
CA LEU A 118 -14.42 38.34 -17.94
C LEU A 118 -13.24 37.39 -17.65
N PRO A 119 -13.43 36.37 -16.79
CA PRO A 119 -12.46 35.30 -16.62
C PRO A 119 -12.11 34.66 -17.97
N SER A 120 -10.82 34.46 -18.23
CA SER A 120 -10.34 33.83 -19.48
C SER A 120 -9.88 32.40 -19.22
N LEU A 121 -10.36 31.44 -20.01
CA LEU A 121 -9.95 30.04 -19.91
C LEU A 121 -8.45 29.89 -20.16
N LEU A 122 -7.73 29.32 -19.20
CA LEU A 122 -6.30 29.02 -19.27
C LEU A 122 -6.05 27.64 -19.88
N THR A 123 -6.72 26.62 -19.34
CA THR A 123 -6.56 25.23 -19.74
C THR A 123 -7.76 24.40 -19.30
N ARG A 124 -7.88 23.19 -19.85
CA ARG A 124 -8.89 22.20 -19.51
C ARG A 124 -8.24 20.87 -19.19
N GLY A 125 -8.91 20.08 -18.36
CA GLY A 125 -8.59 18.68 -18.12
C GLY A 125 -9.85 17.91 -17.77
N ASP A 126 -9.71 16.62 -17.57
CA ASP A 126 -10.78 15.76 -17.09
C ASP A 126 -10.29 14.84 -15.98
N VAL A 127 -11.22 14.35 -15.17
CA VAL A 127 -10.95 13.26 -14.22
C VAL A 127 -12.18 12.38 -14.06
N TYR A 128 -11.97 11.08 -14.12
CA TYR A 128 -13.03 10.10 -13.86
C TYR A 128 -13.00 9.67 -12.39
N VAL A 129 -14.06 9.99 -11.65
CA VAL A 129 -14.26 9.57 -10.26
C VAL A 129 -15.03 8.26 -10.22
N GLN A 130 -14.56 7.32 -9.41
CA GLN A 130 -15.11 5.97 -9.31
C GLN A 130 -16.12 5.86 -8.15
N GLN A 131 -17.17 5.05 -8.31
CA GLN A 131 -18.18 4.82 -7.24
C GLN A 131 -17.59 4.14 -6.00
N THR A 132 -16.67 3.21 -6.23
CA THR A 132 -15.91 2.49 -5.20
C THR A 132 -14.46 2.46 -5.65
N PRO A 133 -13.49 2.27 -4.73
CA PRO A 133 -12.13 1.98 -5.14
C PRO A 133 -12.14 0.80 -6.12
N SER A 134 -11.61 0.99 -7.33
CA SER A 134 -11.41 -0.15 -8.26
C SER A 134 -10.41 -1.15 -7.71
N VAL A 135 -9.64 -0.74 -6.70
CA VAL A 135 -8.56 -1.51 -6.13
C VAL A 135 -8.93 -1.97 -4.73
N LEU A 136 -8.93 -3.28 -4.55
CA LEU A 136 -9.20 -3.93 -3.28
C LEU A 136 -7.92 -4.52 -2.72
N LEU A 137 -7.84 -4.53 -1.39
CA LEU A 137 -6.79 -5.21 -0.66
C LEU A 137 -7.38 -6.32 0.20
N ARG A 138 -6.88 -7.53 0.00
CA ARG A 138 -7.28 -8.69 0.80
C ARG A 138 -6.05 -9.31 1.44
N PRO A 139 -5.87 -9.20 2.76
CA PRO A 139 -4.91 -10.03 3.46
C PRO A 139 -5.40 -11.50 3.47
N SER A 140 -4.47 -12.44 3.55
CA SER A 140 -4.79 -13.85 3.83
C SER A 140 -5.50 -13.98 5.19
N ALA A 141 -6.39 -14.98 5.30
CA ALA A 141 -7.45 -15.02 6.30
C ALA A 141 -7.00 -15.17 7.77
N GLU A 142 -5.72 -15.35 8.08
CA GLU A 142 -5.20 -15.29 9.45
C GLU A 142 -3.81 -14.65 9.44
N LEU A 143 -3.70 -13.41 9.91
CA LEU A 143 -2.41 -12.80 10.19
C LEU A 143 -1.94 -13.29 11.54
N SER A 144 -0.94 -14.16 11.51
CA SER A 144 -0.22 -14.63 12.68
C SER A 144 1.27 -14.45 12.42
N PRO A 145 2.09 -14.24 13.46
CA PRO A 145 3.54 -14.32 13.32
C PRO A 145 4.02 -15.65 12.70
N SER A 146 3.17 -16.68 12.64
CA SER A 146 3.50 -18.02 12.18
C SER A 146 3.02 -18.40 10.78
N ASP A 147 2.34 -17.50 10.06
CA ASP A 147 1.90 -17.72 8.69
C ASP A 147 2.29 -16.47 7.87
N PRO A 148 3.18 -16.57 6.85
CA PRO A 148 3.56 -15.43 6.04
C PRO A 148 2.33 -14.93 5.28
N ALA A 149 1.69 -13.92 5.86
CA ALA A 149 0.48 -13.39 5.30
C ALA A 149 0.77 -12.72 3.96
N ARG A 150 -0.19 -12.84 3.05
CA ARG A 150 -0.10 -12.18 1.75
C ARG A 150 -1.19 -11.15 1.62
N ALA A 151 -0.87 -10.03 1.00
CA ALA A 151 -1.86 -9.05 0.60
C ALA A 151 -2.01 -9.08 -0.92
N LEU A 152 -3.23 -9.37 -1.38
CA LEU A 152 -3.59 -9.27 -2.79
C LEU A 152 -4.16 -7.88 -3.06
N LEU A 153 -3.43 -7.09 -3.83
CA LEU A 153 -3.87 -5.81 -4.37
C LEU A 153 -4.35 -6.03 -5.81
N PHE A 154 -5.63 -5.82 -6.09
CA PHE A 154 -6.17 -6.11 -7.41
C PHE A 154 -7.30 -5.16 -7.78
N GLY A 155 -7.49 -4.95 -9.08
CA GLY A 155 -8.47 -4.01 -9.57
C GLY A 155 -8.38 -3.75 -11.06
N THR A 156 -8.92 -2.62 -11.49
CA THR A 156 -8.71 -2.07 -12.83
C THR A 156 -7.88 -0.79 -12.77
N TRP A 157 -7.09 -0.58 -13.81
CA TRP A 157 -6.23 0.60 -14.00
C TRP A 157 -6.28 1.07 -15.45
N PRO A 158 -5.95 2.34 -15.77
CA PRO A 158 -5.76 2.75 -17.15
C PRO A 158 -4.83 1.81 -17.92
N ALA A 159 -5.21 1.53 -19.17
CA ALA A 159 -4.44 0.65 -20.03
C ALA A 159 -3.03 1.22 -20.28
N GLY A 160 -2.04 0.34 -20.44
CA GLY A 160 -0.66 0.72 -20.74
C GLY A 160 0.20 1.13 -19.52
N CYS A 161 -0.40 1.39 -18.36
CA CYS A 161 0.33 1.88 -17.18
C CYS A 161 -0.07 1.21 -15.84
N ALA A 162 -0.55 -0.04 -15.85
CA ALA A 162 -0.86 -0.74 -14.60
C ALA A 162 0.30 -0.70 -13.59
N PRO A 163 -0.01 -0.53 -12.29
CA PRO A 163 1.00 -0.42 -11.26
C PRO A 163 1.83 -1.71 -11.17
N ARG A 164 3.11 -1.54 -10.82
CA ARG A 164 4.05 -2.62 -10.54
C ARG A 164 4.43 -2.61 -9.07
N ALA A 165 4.74 -3.76 -8.50
CA ALA A 165 5.18 -3.84 -7.11
C ALA A 165 6.51 -3.10 -6.90
N GLY A 166 6.52 -2.11 -6.00
CA GLY A 166 7.70 -1.37 -5.55
C GLY A 166 8.29 -1.90 -4.24
N GLY A 167 7.55 -2.74 -3.51
CA GLY A 167 7.99 -3.45 -2.31
C GLY A 167 7.06 -3.27 -1.12
N VAL A 168 7.42 -3.89 0.00
CA VAL A 168 6.71 -3.77 1.28
C VAL A 168 7.66 -3.18 2.32
N ARG A 169 7.20 -2.23 3.11
CA ARG A 169 7.96 -1.66 4.23
C ARG A 169 7.09 -1.54 5.45
N THR A 170 7.68 -1.75 6.62
CA THR A 170 7.03 -1.49 7.90
C THR A 170 7.55 -0.16 8.46
N VAL A 171 6.64 0.72 8.85
CA VAL A 171 6.96 2.00 9.49
C VAL A 171 6.08 2.11 10.73
N SER A 172 6.70 1.96 11.91
CA SER A 172 5.97 1.90 13.19
C SER A 172 4.91 0.77 13.19
N ASP A 173 3.63 1.12 13.32
CA ASP A 173 2.44 0.27 13.31
C ASP A 173 1.77 0.21 11.92
N ARG A 174 2.45 0.67 10.87
CA ARG A 174 1.94 0.65 9.49
C ARG A 174 2.74 -0.30 8.62
N VAL A 175 2.04 -1.12 7.85
CA VAL A 175 2.58 -1.88 6.72
C VAL A 175 2.24 -1.14 5.43
N VAL A 176 3.27 -0.69 4.73
CA VAL A 176 3.14 0.10 3.50
C VAL A 176 3.47 -0.78 2.31
N LEU A 177 2.45 -1.05 1.50
CA LEU A 177 2.60 -1.63 0.17
C LEU A 177 2.93 -0.48 -0.79
N ARG A 178 4.08 -0.52 -1.43
CA ARG A 178 4.45 0.44 -2.47
C ARG A 178 4.22 -0.15 -3.85
N THR A 179 3.58 0.64 -4.71
CA THR A 179 3.56 0.39 -6.16
C THR A 179 4.26 1.52 -6.89
N VAL A 180 4.64 1.27 -8.14
CA VAL A 180 5.18 2.28 -9.05
C VAL A 180 4.46 2.20 -10.37
N PHE A 181 4.07 3.33 -10.94
CA PHE A 181 3.57 3.42 -12.32
C PHE A 181 4.09 4.67 -13.03
N ASP A 182 4.04 4.62 -14.37
CA ASP A 182 4.51 5.67 -15.28
C ASP A 182 3.29 6.22 -16.02
N ASP A 183 2.90 7.46 -15.72
CA ASP A 183 1.65 8.03 -16.24
C ASP A 183 1.70 8.38 -17.73
N SER A 184 2.90 8.59 -18.26
CA SER A 184 3.13 8.91 -19.68
C SER A 184 2.66 7.81 -20.63
N ARG A 185 2.40 6.60 -20.09
CA ARG A 185 1.94 5.42 -20.82
C ARG A 185 0.46 5.12 -20.63
N CYS A 186 -0.25 5.91 -19.83
CA CYS A 186 -1.65 5.64 -19.53
C CYS A 186 -2.55 6.00 -20.72
N GLU A 187 -3.50 5.12 -21.03
CA GLU A 187 -4.66 5.42 -21.86
C GLU A 187 -5.90 5.52 -20.95
N PRO A 188 -6.29 6.73 -20.48
CA PRO A 188 -7.34 6.89 -19.46
C PRO A 188 -8.71 6.36 -19.87
N SER A 189 -9.01 6.39 -21.18
CA SER A 189 -10.27 5.93 -21.75
C SER A 189 -10.41 4.40 -21.80
N GLN A 190 -9.33 3.66 -21.58
CA GLN A 190 -9.33 2.19 -21.55
C GLN A 190 -8.93 1.69 -20.17
N GLN A 191 -9.61 0.66 -19.67
CA GLN A 191 -9.32 0.04 -18.38
C GLN A 191 -8.80 -1.39 -18.60
N GLN A 192 -7.75 -1.77 -17.86
CA GLN A 192 -7.20 -3.12 -17.85
C GLN A 192 -7.15 -3.67 -16.41
N PRO A 193 -7.39 -4.97 -16.20
CA PRO A 193 -7.26 -5.59 -14.89
C PRO A 193 -5.79 -5.71 -14.47
N PHE A 194 -5.53 -5.63 -13.17
CA PHE A 194 -4.24 -5.96 -12.57
C PHE A 194 -4.42 -6.70 -11.25
N ALA A 195 -3.40 -7.48 -10.88
CA ALA A 195 -3.30 -8.13 -9.58
C ALA A 195 -1.82 -8.20 -9.18
N LEU A 196 -1.53 -7.75 -7.97
CA LEU A 196 -0.21 -7.76 -7.35
C LEU A 196 -0.32 -8.49 -6.01
N LEU A 197 0.56 -9.47 -5.81
CA LEU A 197 0.65 -10.21 -4.58
C LEU A 197 1.88 -9.70 -3.81
N PHE A 198 1.66 -9.29 -2.56
CA PHE A 198 2.72 -8.83 -1.67
C PHE A 198 2.85 -9.82 -0.52
N ASP A 199 4.07 -10.32 -0.30
CA ASP A 199 4.40 -11.04 0.92
C ASP A 199 4.56 -10.02 2.06
N LEU A 200 3.77 -10.16 3.12
CA LEU A 200 3.83 -9.28 4.28
C LEU A 200 4.95 -9.77 5.22
N PRO A 201 5.64 -8.86 5.92
CA PRO A 201 6.60 -9.26 6.94
C PRO A 201 5.89 -9.93 8.13
N ALA A 202 6.66 -10.62 8.97
CA ALA A 202 6.15 -11.06 10.27
C ALA A 202 5.75 -9.83 11.10
N LEU A 203 4.50 -9.80 11.55
CA LEU A 203 3.94 -8.71 12.34
C LEU A 203 3.71 -9.18 13.78
N ASP A 204 4.03 -8.33 14.74
CA ASP A 204 3.69 -8.58 16.13
C ASP A 204 2.18 -8.53 16.36
N ALA A 205 1.72 -9.21 17.40
CA ALA A 205 0.32 -9.23 17.78
C ALA A 205 -0.17 -7.82 18.14
N GLY A 206 -1.33 -7.43 17.63
CA GLY A 206 -1.90 -6.12 17.89
C GLY A 206 -2.54 -5.46 16.67
N PRO A 207 -2.97 -4.21 16.81
CA PRO A 207 -3.48 -3.41 15.71
C PRO A 207 -2.34 -2.95 14.80
N TRP A 208 -2.60 -2.97 13.50
CA TRP A 208 -1.75 -2.47 12.43
C TRP A 208 -2.60 -1.70 11.43
N ASP A 209 -1.99 -0.78 10.67
CA ASP A 209 -2.61 -0.25 9.46
C ASP A 209 -1.93 -0.83 8.24
N LEU A 210 -2.72 -1.34 7.30
CA LEU A 210 -2.23 -1.73 5.99
C LEU A 210 -2.54 -0.62 4.99
N ALA A 211 -1.49 0.06 4.53
CA ALA A 211 -1.58 1.19 3.63
C ALA A 211 -1.04 0.85 2.24
N TRP A 212 -1.69 1.39 1.21
CA TRP A 212 -1.17 1.37 -0.15
C TRP A 212 -0.71 2.76 -0.55
N ILE A 213 0.58 2.89 -0.86
CA ILE A 213 1.17 4.09 -1.43
C ILE A 213 1.61 3.79 -2.86
N ASP A 214 1.16 4.63 -3.77
CA ASP A 214 1.45 4.52 -5.19
C ASP A 214 2.46 5.62 -5.57
N ASP A 215 3.67 5.19 -5.94
CA ASP A 215 4.74 6.06 -6.43
C ASP A 215 4.53 6.29 -7.93
N LEU A 216 3.87 7.40 -8.23
CA LEU A 216 3.78 7.90 -9.58
C LEU A 216 5.14 8.43 -10.04
N VAL A 217 5.57 8.02 -11.23
CA VAL A 217 6.70 8.61 -11.95
C VAL A 217 6.14 9.38 -13.14
N ASP A 218 6.28 10.71 -13.11
CA ASP A 218 5.94 11.55 -14.26
C ASP A 218 7.04 11.43 -15.35
N GLY A 219 6.76 11.87 -16.57
CA GLY A 219 7.74 11.88 -17.68
C GLY A 219 9.06 12.61 -17.40
N ASP A 220 9.08 13.48 -16.39
CA ASP A 220 10.27 14.22 -15.91
C ASP A 220 11.07 13.46 -14.82
N GLY A 221 10.65 12.24 -14.45
CA GLY A 221 11.32 11.40 -13.45
C GLY A 221 11.05 11.80 -11.99
N VAL A 222 10.14 12.74 -11.74
CA VAL A 222 9.73 13.15 -10.39
C VAL A 222 8.78 12.10 -9.80
N SER A 223 9.10 11.59 -8.61
CA SER A 223 8.21 10.69 -7.88
C SER A 223 7.29 11.43 -6.92
N SER A 224 5.98 11.22 -7.05
CA SER A 224 4.98 11.79 -6.15
C SER A 224 4.20 10.65 -5.46
N PRO A 225 4.55 10.29 -4.21
CA PRO A 225 3.85 9.22 -3.50
C PRO A 225 2.42 9.66 -3.15
N VAL A 226 1.44 8.84 -3.52
CA VAL A 226 0.04 9.06 -3.18
C VAL A 226 -0.44 7.91 -2.31
N GLU A 227 -0.87 8.18 -1.08
CA GLU A 227 -1.61 7.20 -0.28
C GLU A 227 -3.01 7.04 -0.89
N ARG A 228 -3.30 5.85 -1.40
CA ARG A 228 -4.58 5.53 -2.06
C ARG A 228 -5.63 5.12 -1.03
N PHE A 229 -5.26 4.26 -0.09
CA PHE A 229 -6.09 3.92 1.06
C PHE A 229 -5.25 3.38 2.21
N SER A 230 -5.85 3.36 3.40
CA SER A 230 -5.39 2.58 4.54
C SER A 230 -6.57 1.83 5.17
N LEU A 231 -6.31 0.60 5.61
CA LEU A 231 -7.31 -0.27 6.22
C LEU A 231 -6.77 -0.81 7.56
N PRO A 232 -7.60 -0.85 8.61
CA PRO A 232 -7.19 -1.43 9.89
C PRO A 232 -7.00 -2.94 9.74
N LEU A 233 -5.94 -3.43 10.39
CA LEU A 233 -5.52 -4.81 10.40
C LEU A 233 -5.31 -5.25 11.85
N SER A 234 -5.76 -6.45 12.20
CA SER A 234 -5.54 -7.01 13.54
C SER A 234 -4.78 -8.32 13.41
N VAL A 235 -3.60 -8.37 14.03
CA VAL A 235 -2.73 -9.54 14.04
C VAL A 235 -2.98 -10.31 15.33
N ALA A 236 -3.43 -11.54 15.21
CA ALA A 236 -3.70 -12.38 16.36
C ALA A 236 -2.38 -12.76 17.06
N PRO A 237 -2.38 -12.94 18.39
CA PRO A 237 -1.22 -13.53 19.06
C PRO A 237 -0.86 -14.87 18.41
N GLY A 238 0.44 -15.08 18.14
CA GLY A 238 0.92 -16.33 17.55
C GLY A 238 0.47 -17.54 18.36
N ARG A 239 -0.08 -18.55 17.68
CA ARG A 239 -0.60 -19.78 18.30
C ARG A 239 0.51 -20.45 19.12
N VAL A 240 0.18 -20.89 20.33
CA VAL A 240 1.08 -21.66 21.22
C VAL A 240 0.65 -23.12 21.35
N GLU A 241 -0.40 -23.50 20.63
CA GLU A 241 -0.96 -24.84 20.56
C GLU A 241 -1.49 -25.12 19.15
N THR A 242 -1.49 -26.40 18.78
CA THR A 242 -2.03 -26.88 17.50
C THR A 242 -2.72 -28.21 17.69
N HIS A 243 -3.63 -28.51 16.79
CA HIS A 243 -4.33 -29.78 16.77
C HIS A 243 -3.91 -30.59 15.55
N LEU A 244 -3.73 -31.90 15.73
CA LEU A 244 -3.37 -32.86 14.70
C LEU A 244 -4.43 -33.97 14.65
N LEU A 245 -4.53 -34.62 13.48
CA LEU A 245 -5.46 -35.69 13.14
C LEU A 245 -6.92 -35.24 13.38
N ASP A 246 -7.35 -34.21 12.66
CA ASP A 246 -8.72 -33.66 12.73
C ASP A 246 -9.15 -33.29 14.16
N GLY A 247 -8.22 -32.81 14.99
CA GLY A 247 -8.52 -32.42 16.37
C GLY A 247 -8.24 -33.49 17.43
N ALA A 248 -7.89 -34.72 17.05
CA ALA A 248 -7.72 -35.83 17.99
C ALA A 248 -6.56 -35.63 18.98
N PHE A 249 -5.53 -34.88 18.59
CA PHE A 249 -4.36 -34.61 19.42
C PHE A 249 -4.08 -33.12 19.53
N GLU A 250 -3.95 -32.63 20.75
CA GLU A 250 -3.45 -31.28 21.05
C GLU A 250 -1.94 -31.36 21.29
N VAL A 251 -1.17 -30.45 20.69
CA VAL A 251 0.27 -30.39 20.83
C VAL A 251 0.73 -29.00 21.25
N ARG A 252 1.58 -28.95 22.28
CA ARG A 252 2.18 -27.73 22.82
C ARG A 252 3.66 -27.94 23.07
N ALA A 253 4.46 -26.90 22.91
CA ALA A 253 5.85 -26.90 23.32
C ALA A 253 6.16 -25.69 24.20
N ALA A 254 7.18 -25.82 25.04
CA ALA A 254 7.70 -24.74 25.85
C ALA A 254 9.23 -24.83 25.93
N VAL A 255 9.90 -23.69 26.05
CA VAL A 255 11.36 -23.54 25.99
C VAL A 255 11.86 -22.65 27.13
N ARG A 256 13.05 -22.95 27.64
CA ARG A 256 13.81 -22.08 28.53
C ARG A 256 14.94 -21.44 27.73
N LEU A 257 14.84 -20.12 27.51
CA LEU A 257 15.78 -19.37 26.66
C LEU A 257 17.13 -19.06 27.34
N ALA A 258 17.18 -19.14 28.67
CA ALA A 258 18.39 -18.92 29.46
C ALA A 258 18.36 -19.77 30.73
N GLU A 259 19.52 -20.22 31.20
CA GLU A 259 19.63 -21.00 32.43
C GLU A 259 18.96 -20.26 33.61
N GLY A 260 18.10 -20.98 34.34
CA GLY A 260 17.33 -20.42 35.45
C GLY A 260 16.11 -19.56 35.06
N ALA A 261 15.88 -19.28 33.77
CA ALA A 261 14.67 -18.57 33.32
C ALA A 261 13.41 -19.46 33.38
N PRO A 262 12.21 -18.89 33.55
CA PRO A 262 10.98 -19.68 33.44
C PRO A 262 10.80 -20.22 32.01
N MET A 263 10.18 -21.40 31.91
CA MET A 263 9.75 -21.95 30.62
C MET A 263 8.70 -21.02 30.00
N ARG A 264 8.83 -20.76 28.70
CA ARG A 264 7.89 -19.96 27.91
C ARG A 264 7.24 -20.83 26.84
N PRO A 265 5.96 -20.67 26.52
CA PRO A 265 5.35 -21.37 25.40
C PRO A 265 6.09 -21.06 24.09
N ALA A 266 6.41 -22.11 23.34
CA ALA A 266 6.87 -21.99 21.97
C ALA A 266 5.68 -21.67 21.05
N ARG A 267 5.96 -21.06 19.90
CA ARG A 267 4.92 -20.71 18.93
C ARG A 267 4.85 -21.76 17.83
N VAL A 268 3.65 -22.03 17.34
CA VAL A 268 3.35 -23.01 16.31
C VAL A 268 3.57 -22.39 14.94
N ALA A 269 4.38 -23.04 14.09
CA ALA A 269 4.36 -22.89 12.65
C ALA A 269 3.63 -24.11 12.03
N SER A 270 2.57 -23.87 11.26
CA SER A 270 1.84 -24.94 10.58
C SER A 270 2.40 -25.15 9.18
N THR A 271 2.45 -26.40 8.72
CA THR A 271 2.80 -26.73 7.32
C THR A 271 1.62 -27.15 6.47
N GLY A 272 0.39 -26.99 6.97
CA GLY A 272 -0.83 -27.47 6.29
C GLY A 272 -0.97 -28.99 6.27
N SER A 273 -0.23 -29.69 7.15
CA SER A 273 -0.36 -31.13 7.36
C SER A 273 -1.24 -31.39 8.59
N GLU A 274 -2.22 -32.27 8.46
CA GLU A 274 -3.01 -32.75 9.59
C GLU A 274 -2.21 -33.63 10.56
N GLN A 275 -1.01 -34.09 10.18
CA GLN A 275 -0.24 -35.05 10.98
C GLN A 275 1.03 -34.45 11.58
N SER A 276 1.41 -33.23 11.18
CA SER A 276 2.69 -32.64 11.55
C SER A 276 2.56 -31.17 11.91
N ALA A 277 3.38 -30.73 12.84
CA ALA A 277 3.53 -29.31 13.16
C ALA A 277 4.99 -28.96 13.43
N PHE A 278 5.29 -27.67 13.37
CA PHE A 278 6.57 -27.12 13.74
C PHE A 278 6.40 -26.11 14.87
N PHE A 279 7.45 -25.93 15.66
CA PHE A 279 7.53 -24.89 16.65
C PHE A 279 8.80 -24.07 16.46
N TYR A 280 8.70 -22.79 16.79
CA TYR A 280 9.82 -21.86 16.88
C TYR A 280 9.77 -21.14 18.23
N PHE A 281 10.93 -20.65 18.66
CA PHE A 281 11.08 -20.04 19.99
C PHE A 281 11.08 -18.52 19.95
N LEU A 282 11.81 -17.94 18.98
CA LEU A 282 12.00 -16.49 18.87
C LEU A 282 11.27 -15.95 17.65
N GLY A 283 11.64 -16.43 16.45
CA GLY A 283 11.07 -15.97 15.18
C GLY A 283 10.67 -17.14 14.26
N PRO A 284 9.61 -16.98 13.44
CA PRO A 284 9.10 -18.01 12.55
C PRO A 284 10.10 -18.46 11.47
N GLU A 285 11.12 -17.64 11.17
CA GLU A 285 12.20 -17.94 10.25
C GLU A 285 13.19 -18.99 10.77
N ASN A 286 13.20 -19.25 12.08
CA ASN A 286 14.07 -20.22 12.73
C ASN A 286 13.24 -21.32 13.41
N LEU A 287 12.92 -22.38 12.66
CA LEU A 287 12.17 -23.53 13.16
C LEU A 287 13.04 -24.40 14.07
N GLU A 288 12.53 -24.75 15.24
CA GLU A 288 13.30 -25.36 16.32
C GLU A 288 12.86 -26.80 16.61
N ILE A 289 11.56 -27.09 16.57
CA ILE A 289 11.02 -28.43 16.83
C ILE A 289 10.09 -28.82 15.69
N GLN A 290 10.27 -30.00 15.13
CA GLN A 290 9.27 -30.71 14.32
C GLN A 290 8.62 -31.79 15.18
N VAL A 291 7.30 -31.93 15.08
CA VAL A 291 6.55 -33.03 15.68
C VAL A 291 5.61 -33.64 14.64
N LYS A 292 5.42 -34.95 14.76
CA LYS A 292 4.46 -35.71 13.96
C LYS A 292 3.70 -36.70 14.84
N VAL A 293 2.39 -36.75 14.67
CA VAL A 293 1.52 -37.78 15.29
C VAL A 293 0.93 -38.64 14.18
N LEU A 294 1.07 -39.95 14.31
CA LEU A 294 0.59 -40.92 13.32
C LEU A 294 -0.37 -41.92 13.95
N ASP A 295 -1.40 -42.28 13.19
CA ASP A 295 -2.18 -43.48 13.43
C ASP A 295 -1.38 -44.72 12.99
N GLY A 296 -0.80 -45.42 13.97
CA GLY A 296 -0.12 -46.71 13.79
C GLY A 296 -0.97 -47.89 14.26
N CYS A 297 -2.26 -47.69 14.46
CA CYS A 297 -3.13 -48.64 15.14
C CYS A 297 -3.20 -49.98 14.41
N SER A 298 -3.20 -49.98 13.07
CA SER A 298 -3.21 -51.20 12.26
C SER A 298 -1.94 -52.03 12.37
N LEU A 299 -0.83 -51.46 12.88
CA LEU A 299 0.46 -52.11 12.97
C LEU A 299 0.75 -52.65 14.37
N ASN A 300 0.45 -51.88 15.41
CA ASN A 300 0.71 -52.30 16.80
C ASN A 300 -0.31 -51.82 17.83
N GLY A 301 -1.45 -51.27 17.41
CA GLY A 301 -2.51 -50.83 18.33
C GLY A 301 -2.18 -49.53 19.08
N HIS A 302 -1.29 -48.71 18.54
CA HIS A 302 -0.90 -47.43 19.14
C HIS A 302 -0.87 -46.27 18.14
N PHE A 303 -1.11 -45.06 18.66
CA PHE A 303 -0.68 -43.85 17.98
C PHE A 303 0.80 -43.59 18.26
N TRP A 304 1.52 -43.10 17.26
CA TRP A 304 2.95 -42.87 17.31
C TRP A 304 3.25 -41.38 17.38
N VAL A 305 4.27 -41.01 18.14
CA VAL A 305 4.81 -39.65 18.18
C VAL A 305 6.25 -39.68 17.72
N PHE A 306 6.54 -38.87 16.70
CA PHE A 306 7.90 -38.59 16.25
C PHE A 306 8.21 -37.13 16.48
N GLY A 307 9.47 -36.84 16.76
CA GLY A 307 9.94 -35.47 16.93
C GLY A 307 11.42 -35.34 16.66
N ALA A 308 11.79 -34.18 16.15
CA ALA A 308 13.18 -33.79 15.94
C ALA A 308 13.32 -32.32 16.31
N ALA A 309 14.39 -31.97 17.00
CA ALA A 309 14.65 -30.58 17.35
C ALA A 309 16.05 -30.17 16.87
N ASN A 310 16.14 -28.97 16.32
CA ASN A 310 17.36 -28.36 15.81
C ASN A 310 17.94 -27.36 16.81
N SER A 311 17.83 -27.69 18.10
CA SER A 311 18.16 -26.82 19.23
C SER A 311 18.96 -27.56 20.30
N ASP A 312 19.77 -26.81 21.04
CA ASP A 312 20.44 -27.24 22.27
C ASP A 312 19.86 -26.56 23.52
N LEU A 313 18.74 -25.85 23.38
CA LEU A 313 18.03 -25.22 24.50
C LEU A 313 17.17 -26.22 25.27
N GLU A 314 16.96 -25.98 26.56
CA GLU A 314 16.02 -26.78 27.35
C GLU A 314 14.58 -26.55 26.86
N PHE A 315 13.86 -27.65 26.56
CA PHE A 315 12.47 -27.59 26.12
C PHE A 315 11.65 -28.78 26.60
N SER A 316 10.32 -28.63 26.52
CA SER A 316 9.34 -29.70 26.73
C SER A 316 8.33 -29.69 25.59
N LEU A 317 8.06 -30.85 25.01
CA LEU A 317 7.01 -31.10 24.02
C LEU A 317 5.93 -31.96 24.67
N ARG A 318 4.69 -31.47 24.67
CA ARG A 318 3.52 -32.15 25.23
C ARG A 318 2.56 -32.51 24.11
N VAL A 319 2.17 -33.78 24.07
CA VAL A 319 1.15 -34.30 23.16
C VAL A 319 0.03 -34.87 24.02
N ARG A 320 -1.20 -34.41 23.81
CA ARG A 320 -2.37 -34.83 24.58
C ARG A 320 -3.42 -35.41 23.65
N GLN A 321 -3.84 -36.65 23.91
CA GLN A 321 -4.98 -37.25 23.23
C GLN A 321 -6.27 -36.65 23.78
N VAL A 322 -7.06 -36.00 22.93
CA VAL A 322 -8.23 -35.22 23.36
C VAL A 322 -9.33 -36.11 23.95
N ALA A 323 -9.58 -37.27 23.35
CA ALA A 323 -10.66 -38.16 23.75
C ALA A 323 -10.46 -38.78 25.16
N THR A 324 -9.22 -39.12 25.52
CA THR A 324 -8.90 -39.80 26.78
C THR A 324 -8.29 -38.87 27.83
N GLY A 325 -7.77 -37.72 27.41
CA GLY A 325 -6.96 -36.84 28.24
C GLY A 325 -5.55 -37.36 28.52
N ALA A 326 -5.15 -38.51 27.97
CA ALA A 326 -3.81 -39.05 28.14
C ALA A 326 -2.76 -38.09 27.55
N GLU A 327 -1.65 -37.89 28.26
CA GLU A 327 -0.57 -36.98 27.87
C GLU A 327 0.78 -37.69 27.82
N ARG A 328 1.58 -37.36 26.79
CA ARG A 328 3.01 -37.69 26.71
C ARG A 328 3.81 -36.40 26.73
N VAL A 329 4.86 -36.42 27.53
CA VAL A 329 5.79 -35.29 27.70
C VAL A 329 7.18 -35.78 27.31
N TYR A 330 7.79 -35.07 26.36
CA TYR A 330 9.17 -35.30 25.93
C TYR A 330 9.99 -34.07 26.32
N GLU A 331 11.00 -34.28 27.17
CA GLU A 331 11.82 -33.21 27.71
C GLU A 331 13.25 -33.31 27.19
N HIS A 332 13.88 -32.15 27.01
CA HIS A 332 15.30 -32.03 26.71
C HIS A 332 15.90 -31.03 27.69
N SER A 333 16.93 -31.43 28.44
CA SER A 333 17.55 -30.62 29.50
C SER A 333 18.44 -29.47 28.99
N GLY A 334 18.64 -29.35 27.68
CA GLY A 334 19.53 -28.37 27.08
C GLY A 334 21.02 -28.69 27.23
N GLY A 335 21.88 -27.84 26.66
CA GLY A 335 23.34 -27.92 26.71
C GLY A 335 23.95 -28.98 25.77
N SER A 336 23.13 -29.66 24.97
CA SER A 336 23.56 -30.65 23.97
C SER A 336 22.52 -30.75 22.86
N PRO A 337 22.85 -31.27 21.67
CA PRO A 337 21.85 -31.48 20.63
C PRO A 337 20.73 -32.42 21.10
N ALA A 338 19.48 -32.05 20.82
CA ALA A 338 18.32 -32.87 21.18
C ALA A 338 18.31 -34.22 20.43
N HIS A 339 17.93 -35.28 21.13
CA HIS A 339 17.72 -36.59 20.51
C HIS A 339 16.38 -36.66 19.78
N ALA A 340 16.34 -37.43 18.70
CA ALA A 340 15.09 -37.71 18.00
C ALA A 340 14.13 -38.52 18.87
N ILE A 341 12.87 -38.12 18.89
CA ILE A 341 11.76 -38.84 19.51
C ILE A 341 11.21 -39.83 18.48
N ASN A 342 11.17 -41.12 18.84
CA ASN A 342 10.65 -42.20 18.02
C ASN A 342 9.73 -43.11 18.86
N ASP A 343 8.64 -42.55 19.38
CA ASP A 343 7.73 -43.27 20.27
C ASP A 343 6.59 -43.91 19.48
N THR A 344 6.77 -45.19 19.13
CA THR A 344 5.76 -45.98 18.41
C THR A 344 4.73 -46.64 19.34
N THR A 345 4.72 -46.27 20.62
CA THR A 345 3.80 -46.78 21.64
C THR A 345 3.15 -45.67 22.46
N ALA A 346 3.14 -44.46 21.91
CA ALA A 346 2.85 -43.23 22.65
C ALA A 346 1.45 -43.27 23.29
N PHE A 347 0.40 -43.59 22.53
CA PHE A 347 -0.95 -43.66 23.06
C PHE A 347 -1.60 -45.00 22.73
N THR A 348 -2.28 -45.57 23.72
CA THR A 348 -3.25 -46.66 23.55
C THR A 348 -4.61 -46.08 23.16
N GLY A 349 -5.59 -46.94 22.90
CA GLY A 349 -6.96 -46.48 22.64
C GLY A 349 -7.16 -45.99 21.20
N CYS A 350 -6.63 -46.75 20.25
CA CYS A 350 -7.12 -46.77 18.87
C CYS A 350 -8.63 -47.04 18.90
N GLY A 351 -9.45 -46.01 18.75
CA GLY A 351 -10.90 -46.18 18.72
C GLY A 351 -11.31 -46.98 17.48
N GLY A 352 -12.22 -47.94 17.66
CA GLY A 352 -12.95 -48.57 16.56
C GLY A 352 -14.07 -47.71 16.02
#